data_AF-A0A9E5F4J7-F1
#
_entry.id   AF-A0A9E5F4J7-F1
#
_cell.length_a   1.000
_cell.length_b   1.000
_cell.length_c   1.000
_cell.angle_alpha   90.00
_cell.angle_beta   90.00
_cell.angle_gamma   90.00
#
_symmetry.space_group_name_H-M   'P 1'
#
loop_
_entity.id
_entity.type
_entity.pdbx_description
1 polymer ?
#
loop_
_entity_poly.entity_id
_entity_poly.type
_entity_poly.pdbx_seq_one_letter_code
_entity_poly.pdbx_strand_id
1 'polypeptide(L)'
;MIHLQEEESKKAQQQAETPASAVELAPSEATIAQERAEEATERFVHQTTKQVVTAPLQPAVAKELTAALRLLTQLREEIEGKRDGALEKRGLIRAKILSLRDSGKVNVDEAEFEKSDTSVQEFVHLLERMVEEVTADEAFYTSLLQDNRPAQVQAFITEPDDFQVWVKERINLIKRYVKAAKRDLAVSYSRYCFGFDVQIRQISYVERVVTATRRNS
;
A
#
# COMPACT_ATOMS: atom_id res chain seq x y z
N MET A 1 71.17 3.05 7.89
CA MET A 1 71.95 4.10 7.21
C MET A 1 71.36 4.21 5.82
N ILE A 2 70.31 5.01 5.60
CA ILE A 2 70.28 6.49 5.49
C ILE A 2 71.29 7.01 4.45
N HIS A 3 70.72 7.71 3.46
CA HIS A 3 71.30 8.66 2.51
C HIS A 3 72.10 8.04 1.35
N LEU A 4 72.02 8.49 0.09
CA LEU A 4 71.89 9.85 -0.40
C LEU A 4 71.10 9.95 -1.73
N GLN A 5 70.38 11.07 -1.87
CA GLN A 5 70.29 12.01 -3.01
C GLN A 5 69.93 11.45 -4.40
N GLU A 6 68.80 11.81 -5.03
CA GLU A 6 68.46 13.12 -5.63
C GLU A 6 69.46 13.64 -6.66
N GLU A 7 68.91 13.91 -7.86
CA GLU A 7 69.50 14.52 -9.06
C GLU A 7 70.39 13.56 -9.89
N GLU A 8 70.18 13.24 -11.16
CA GLU A 8 69.48 13.89 -12.27
C GLU A 8 68.97 12.80 -13.24
N SER A 9 67.72 12.89 -13.70
CA SER A 9 67.31 12.43 -15.03
C SER A 9 65.99 13.09 -15.42
N LYS A 10 66.05 14.42 -15.51
CA LYS A 10 65.13 15.22 -16.32
C LYS A 10 65.52 15.02 -17.79
N LYS A 11 64.69 14.27 -18.54
CA LYS A 11 64.27 14.52 -19.94
C LYS A 11 63.80 13.22 -20.59
N ALA A 12 62.57 12.82 -20.28
CA ALA A 12 61.70 12.10 -21.21
C ALA A 12 60.35 11.89 -20.54
N GLN A 13 59.51 12.93 -20.54
CA GLN A 13 58.04 12.83 -20.59
C GLN A 13 57.47 14.25 -20.49
N GLN A 14 57.50 14.94 -21.63
CA GLN A 14 56.62 16.07 -21.87
C GLN A 14 55.17 15.58 -21.83
N GLN A 15 54.47 15.99 -20.78
CA GLN A 15 53.17 16.66 -20.84
C GLN A 15 52.28 16.28 -22.04
N ALA A 16 51.43 15.29 -21.81
CA ALA A 16 50.09 15.25 -22.38
C ALA A 16 49.11 15.55 -21.23
N GLU A 17 49.08 16.81 -20.78
CA GLU A 17 47.98 17.32 -19.97
C GLU A 17 46.77 17.46 -20.89
N THR A 18 45.84 16.51 -20.77
CA THR A 18 44.45 16.72 -21.21
C THR A 18 43.66 16.94 -19.93
N PRO A 19 43.03 18.10 -19.71
CA PRO A 19 42.15 18.25 -18.57
C PRO A 19 40.92 17.37 -18.83
N ALA A 20 40.72 16.36 -17.99
CA ALA A 20 39.43 15.70 -17.88
C ALA A 20 38.42 16.77 -17.48
N SER A 21 37.68 17.26 -18.47
CA SER A 21 36.53 18.12 -18.27
C SER A 21 35.56 17.37 -17.37
N ALA A 22 35.51 17.78 -16.11
CA ALA A 22 34.43 17.43 -15.21
C ALA A 22 33.16 18.05 -15.81
N VAL A 23 32.47 17.27 -16.64
CA VAL A 23 31.10 17.57 -17.04
C VAL A 23 30.27 17.34 -15.79
N GLU A 24 30.13 18.39 -14.98
CA GLU A 24 29.12 18.49 -13.95
C GLU A 24 27.77 18.48 -14.69
N LEU A 25 27.17 17.30 -14.79
CA LEU A 25 25.84 17.10 -15.38
C LEU A 25 24.86 17.89 -14.52
N ALA A 26 24.43 19.06 -15.03
CA ALA A 26 23.38 19.84 -14.40
C ALA A 26 22.16 18.93 -14.14
N PRO A 27 21.58 18.95 -12.91
CA PRO A 27 20.44 18.12 -12.60
C PRO A 27 19.29 18.41 -13.57
N SER A 28 18.64 17.36 -14.04
CA SER A 28 17.53 17.49 -14.99
C SER A 28 16.39 18.31 -14.36
N GLU A 29 15.56 18.98 -15.17
CA GLU A 29 14.39 19.72 -14.65
C GLU A 29 13.46 18.84 -13.80
N ALA A 30 13.37 17.54 -14.11
CA ALA A 30 12.62 16.57 -13.32
C ALA A 30 13.26 16.33 -11.94
N THR A 31 14.59 16.28 -11.87
CA THR A 31 15.35 16.14 -10.62
C THR A 31 15.19 17.40 -9.76
N ILE A 32 15.31 18.59 -10.36
CA ILE A 32 15.12 19.87 -9.65
C ILE A 32 13.68 20.04 -9.16
N ALA A 33 12.69 19.61 -9.94
CA ALA A 33 11.28 19.65 -9.55
C ALA A 33 10.99 18.68 -8.39
N GLN A 34 11.61 17.50 -8.41
CA GLN A 34 11.49 16.53 -7.33
C GLN A 34 12.16 17.03 -6.04
N GLU A 35 13.38 17.56 -6.12
CA GLU A 35 14.08 18.17 -4.98
C GLU A 35 13.27 19.31 -4.36
N ARG A 36 12.66 20.18 -5.18
CA ARG A 36 11.78 21.25 -4.67
C ARG A 36 10.51 20.72 -4.01
N ALA A 37 9.94 19.63 -4.51
CA ALA A 37 8.75 19.01 -3.91
C ALA A 37 9.10 18.33 -2.58
N GLU A 38 10.27 17.70 -2.50
CA GLU A 38 10.81 17.12 -1.26
C GLU A 38 11.11 18.22 -0.24
N GLU A 39 11.80 19.30 -0.62
CA GLU A 39 12.04 20.46 0.27
C GLU A 39 10.74 21.11 0.75
N ALA A 40 9.74 21.25 -0.12
CA ALA A 40 8.44 21.81 0.26
C ALA A 40 7.71 20.91 1.26
N THR A 41 7.81 19.59 1.07
CA THR A 41 7.24 18.59 1.97
C THR A 41 7.96 18.60 3.32
N GLU A 42 9.29 18.60 3.33
CA GLU A 42 10.09 18.69 4.56
C GLU A 42 9.80 19.96 5.34
N ARG A 43 9.72 21.11 4.66
CA ARG A 43 9.33 22.39 5.29
C ARG A 43 7.93 22.31 5.88
N PHE A 44 6.97 21.76 5.15
CA PHE A 44 5.60 21.58 5.66
C PHE A 44 5.57 20.69 6.89
N VAL A 45 6.28 19.56 6.85
CA VAL A 45 6.39 18.63 7.98
C VAL A 45 7.03 19.32 9.19
N HIS A 46 8.13 20.05 9.01
CA HIS A 46 8.77 20.79 10.10
C HIS A 46 7.89 21.90 10.69
N GLN A 47 7.04 22.53 9.89
CA GLN A 47 6.13 23.59 10.35
C GLN A 47 4.85 23.07 11.00
N THR A 48 4.50 21.80 10.80
CA THR A 48 3.21 21.23 11.24
C THR A 48 3.35 20.10 12.25
N THR A 49 4.56 19.58 12.47
CA THR A 49 4.83 18.46 13.37
C THR A 49 5.77 18.83 14.51
N LYS A 50 5.70 18.06 15.58
CA LYS A 50 6.56 18.10 16.76
C LYS A 50 6.94 16.69 17.18
N GLN A 51 7.95 16.56 18.03
CA GLN A 51 8.36 15.29 18.62
C GLN A 51 7.75 15.14 20.01
N VAL A 52 7.06 14.03 20.25
CA VAL A 52 6.57 13.64 21.57
C VAL A 52 7.52 12.60 22.15
N VAL A 53 8.07 12.88 23.33
CA VAL A 53 8.96 11.94 24.03
C VAL A 53 8.14 10.75 24.49
N THR A 54 8.54 9.54 24.12
CA THR A 54 7.82 8.35 24.55
C THR A 54 8.18 8.00 25.99
N ALA A 55 7.21 7.44 26.71
CA ALA A 55 7.39 6.94 28.06
C ALA A 55 6.70 5.57 28.19
N PRO A 56 7.07 4.74 29.19
CA PRO A 56 6.32 3.52 29.47
C PRO A 56 4.82 3.81 29.62
N LEU A 57 3.98 3.04 28.93
CA LEU A 57 2.54 3.22 29.00
C LEU A 57 2.01 2.82 30.38
N GLN A 58 1.08 3.61 30.91
CA GLN A 58 0.35 3.22 32.10
C GLN A 58 -0.43 1.92 31.80
N PRO A 59 -0.55 0.98 32.76
CA PRO A 59 -1.20 -0.30 32.52
C PRO A 59 -2.62 -0.21 31.94
N ALA A 60 -3.38 0.81 32.36
CA ALA A 60 -4.71 1.09 31.82
C ALA A 60 -4.66 1.49 30.33
N VAL A 61 -3.74 2.39 29.96
CA VAL A 61 -3.57 2.85 28.57
C VAL A 61 -3.03 1.74 27.69
N ALA A 62 -2.07 0.96 28.17
CA ALA A 62 -1.55 -0.22 27.47
C ALA A 62 -2.67 -1.22 27.16
N LYS A 63 -3.52 -1.52 28.14
CA LYS A 63 -4.68 -2.41 27.97
C LYS A 63 -5.67 -1.88 26.92
N GLU A 64 -5.95 -0.57 26.94
CA GLU A 64 -6.82 0.06 25.93
C GLU A 64 -6.20 0.04 24.53
N LEU A 65 -4.88 0.25 24.43
CA LEU A 65 -4.15 0.17 23.16
C LEU A 65 -4.17 -1.25 22.61
N THR A 66 -3.94 -2.27 23.44
CA THR A 66 -4.06 -3.68 23.04
C THR A 66 -5.47 -4.01 22.53
N ALA A 67 -6.51 -3.48 23.19
CA ALA A 67 -7.88 -3.66 22.72
C ALA A 67 -8.13 -2.96 21.37
N ALA A 68 -7.56 -1.78 21.16
CA ALA A 68 -7.64 -1.07 19.88
C ALA A 68 -6.88 -1.79 18.75
N LEU A 69 -5.69 -2.32 19.03
CA LEU A 69 -4.92 -3.16 18.11
C LEU A 69 -5.72 -4.38 17.65
N ARG A 70 -6.43 -5.05 18.57
CA ARG A 70 -7.32 -6.16 18.19
C ARG A 70 -8.42 -5.74 17.22
N LEU A 71 -8.91 -4.51 17.29
CA LEU A 71 -9.90 -3.99 16.34
C LEU A 71 -9.29 -3.79 14.95
N LEU A 72 -8.03 -3.34 14.86
CA LEU A 72 -7.29 -3.27 13.60
C LEU A 72 -7.08 -4.68 13.02
N THR A 73 -6.75 -5.67 13.86
CA THR A 73 -6.51 -7.05 13.39
C THR A 73 -7.76 -7.64 12.78
N GLN A 74 -8.89 -7.45 13.46
CA GLN A 74 -10.19 -7.87 12.94
C GLN A 74 -10.58 -7.12 11.66
N LEU A 75 -10.23 -5.83 11.53
CA LEU A 75 -10.46 -5.08 10.30
C LEU A 75 -9.61 -5.64 9.16
N ARG A 76 -8.32 -5.91 9.39
CA ARG A 76 -7.43 -6.51 8.39
C ARG A 76 -7.98 -7.85 7.90
N GLU A 77 -8.29 -8.76 8.82
CA GLU A 77 -8.86 -10.07 8.51
C GLU A 77 -10.16 -9.95 7.68
N GLU A 78 -11.00 -8.96 8.00
CA GLU A 78 -12.24 -8.69 7.26
C GLU A 78 -11.96 -8.16 5.84
N ILE A 79 -10.96 -7.31 5.66
CA ILE A 79 -10.53 -6.80 4.34
C ILE A 79 -9.94 -7.95 3.52
N GLU A 80 -9.06 -8.76 4.10
CA GLU A 80 -8.44 -9.93 3.46
C GLU A 80 -9.51 -10.93 3.02
N GLY A 81 -10.46 -11.29 3.89
CA GLY A 81 -11.55 -12.19 3.53
C GLY A 81 -12.42 -11.66 2.39
N LYS A 82 -12.66 -10.35 2.33
CA LYS A 82 -13.39 -9.71 1.23
C LYS A 82 -12.57 -9.67 -0.07
N ARG A 83 -11.27 -9.40 0.01
CA ARG A 83 -10.34 -9.45 -1.13
C ARG A 83 -10.33 -10.85 -1.74
N ASP A 84 -10.13 -11.86 -0.90
CA ASP A 84 -10.03 -13.25 -1.33
C ASP A 84 -11.36 -13.73 -1.95
N GLY A 85 -12.50 -13.37 -1.34
CA GLY A 85 -13.82 -13.66 -1.92
C GLY A 85 -14.08 -12.95 -3.25
N ALA A 86 -13.55 -11.75 -3.47
CA ALA A 86 -13.64 -11.06 -4.75
C ALA A 86 -12.78 -11.75 -5.82
N LEU A 87 -11.56 -12.17 -5.47
CA LEU A 87 -10.66 -12.93 -6.34
C LEU A 87 -11.25 -14.29 -6.73
N GLU A 88 -11.85 -15.02 -5.78
CA GLU A 88 -12.51 -16.29 -6.05
C GLU A 88 -13.65 -16.12 -7.06
N LYS A 89 -14.55 -15.16 -6.83
CA LYS A 89 -15.67 -14.88 -7.74
C LYS A 89 -15.21 -14.45 -9.12
N ARG A 90 -14.18 -13.59 -9.21
CA ARG A 90 -13.54 -13.22 -10.47
C ARG A 90 -13.00 -14.44 -11.21
N GLY A 91 -12.26 -15.30 -10.51
CA GLY A 91 -11.71 -16.53 -11.08
C GLY A 91 -12.80 -17.44 -11.65
N LEU A 92 -13.91 -17.59 -10.93
CA LEU A 92 -15.07 -18.35 -11.39
C LEU A 92 -15.71 -17.74 -12.65
N ILE A 93 -15.96 -16.43 -12.65
CA ILE A 93 -16.54 -15.72 -13.80
C ILE A 93 -15.65 -15.89 -15.03
N ARG A 94 -14.33 -15.64 -14.88
CA ARG A 94 -13.34 -15.80 -15.95
C ARG A 94 -13.33 -17.23 -16.49
N ALA A 95 -13.26 -18.24 -15.64
CA ALA A 95 -13.25 -19.64 -16.07
C ALA A 95 -14.50 -20.01 -16.89
N LYS A 96 -15.68 -19.54 -16.46
CA LYS A 96 -16.93 -19.80 -17.18
C LYS A 96 -17.01 -19.10 -18.53
N ILE A 97 -16.60 -17.84 -18.60
CA ILE A 97 -16.57 -17.07 -19.85
C ILE A 97 -15.60 -17.71 -20.85
N LEU A 98 -14.40 -18.08 -20.40
CA LEU A 98 -13.42 -18.79 -21.24
C LEU A 98 -13.98 -20.11 -21.76
N SER A 99 -14.64 -20.91 -20.91
CA SER A 99 -15.28 -22.16 -21.34
C SER A 99 -16.38 -21.94 -22.40
N LEU A 100 -17.19 -20.89 -22.26
CA LEU A 100 -18.21 -20.53 -23.25
C LEU A 100 -17.60 -20.05 -24.56
N ARG A 101 -16.55 -19.22 -24.50
CA ARG A 101 -15.81 -18.74 -25.66
C ARG A 101 -15.19 -19.90 -26.45
N ASP A 102 -14.46 -20.76 -25.75
CA ASP A 102 -13.74 -21.89 -26.35
C ASP A 102 -14.70 -22.96 -26.90
N SER A 103 -15.99 -22.93 -26.51
CA SER A 103 -17.02 -23.77 -27.12
C SER A 103 -17.37 -23.38 -28.56
N GLY A 104 -17.00 -22.16 -28.99
CA GLY A 104 -17.31 -21.61 -30.32
C GLY A 104 -18.80 -21.28 -30.55
N LYS A 105 -19.66 -21.45 -29.52
CA LYS A 105 -21.11 -21.24 -29.62
C LYS A 105 -21.60 -19.91 -29.07
N VAL A 106 -20.74 -19.20 -28.36
CA VAL A 106 -21.02 -17.90 -27.75
C VAL A 106 -19.94 -16.94 -28.20
N ASN A 107 -20.36 -15.80 -28.77
CA ASN A 107 -19.44 -14.71 -29.02
C ASN A 107 -19.33 -13.86 -27.74
N VAL A 108 -18.11 -13.75 -27.21
CA VAL A 108 -17.83 -12.93 -26.02
C VAL A 108 -17.41 -11.55 -26.48
N ASP A 109 -17.99 -10.51 -25.87
CA ASP A 109 -17.49 -9.14 -26.05
C ASP A 109 -16.20 -9.00 -25.23
N GLU A 110 -15.06 -9.09 -25.92
CA GLU A 110 -13.75 -9.04 -25.28
C GLU A 110 -13.47 -7.67 -24.63
N ALA A 111 -14.02 -6.59 -25.18
CA ALA A 111 -13.82 -5.25 -24.63
C ALA A 111 -14.56 -5.07 -23.31
N GLU A 112 -15.81 -5.54 -23.23
CA GLU A 112 -16.58 -5.49 -21.98
C GLU A 112 -16.03 -6.48 -20.94
N PHE A 113 -15.53 -7.64 -21.38
CA PHE A 113 -14.87 -8.60 -20.50
C PHE A 113 -13.61 -8.02 -19.85
N GLU A 114 -12.70 -7.45 -20.64
CA GLU A 114 -11.46 -6.82 -20.14
C GLU A 114 -11.75 -5.61 -19.24
N LYS A 115 -12.76 -4.81 -19.58
CA LYS A 115 -13.20 -3.69 -18.74
C LYS A 115 -13.73 -4.17 -17.39
N SER A 116 -14.54 -5.22 -17.38
CA SER A 116 -15.02 -5.83 -16.13
C SER A 116 -13.85 -6.38 -15.31
N ASP A 117 -12.89 -7.07 -15.94
CA ASP A 117 -11.72 -7.62 -15.26
C ASP A 117 -10.86 -6.52 -14.62
N THR A 118 -10.65 -5.42 -15.34
CA THR A 118 -9.91 -4.24 -14.88
C THR A 118 -10.59 -3.61 -13.65
N SER A 119 -11.91 -3.44 -13.69
CA SER A 119 -12.65 -2.86 -12.55
C SER A 119 -12.54 -3.71 -11.28
N VAL A 120 -12.49 -5.04 -11.41
CA VAL A 120 -12.26 -5.93 -10.28
C VAL A 120 -10.82 -5.83 -9.78
N GLN A 121 -9.86 -5.75 -10.69
CA GLN A 121 -8.45 -5.57 -10.34
C GLN A 121 -8.23 -4.28 -9.54
N GLU A 122 -8.85 -3.17 -9.95
CA GLU A 122 -8.82 -1.90 -9.22
C GLU A 122 -9.40 -2.03 -7.81
N PHE A 123 -10.52 -2.74 -7.66
CA PHE A 123 -11.12 -2.99 -6.36
C PHE A 123 -10.23 -3.86 -5.46
N VAL A 124 -9.65 -4.93 -6.00
CA VAL A 124 -8.70 -5.78 -5.25
C VAL A 124 -7.48 -4.97 -4.82
N HIS A 125 -6.93 -4.16 -5.71
CA HIS A 125 -5.78 -3.31 -5.40
C HIS A 125 -6.09 -2.29 -4.29
N LEU A 126 -7.29 -1.70 -4.30
CA LEU A 126 -7.74 -0.85 -3.21
C LEU A 126 -7.74 -1.60 -1.86
N LEU A 127 -8.25 -2.83 -1.84
CA LEU A 127 -8.26 -3.66 -0.63
C LEU A 127 -6.84 -4.02 -0.16
N GLU A 128 -5.92 -4.30 -1.08
CA GLU A 128 -4.50 -4.54 -0.77
C GLU A 128 -3.86 -3.32 -0.09
N ARG A 129 -4.06 -2.13 -0.64
CA ARG A 129 -3.56 -0.88 -0.03
C ARG A 129 -4.13 -0.65 1.37
N MET A 130 -5.42 -0.94 1.57
CA MET A 130 -6.02 -0.88 2.90
C MET A 130 -5.38 -1.89 3.88
N VAL A 131 -5.04 -3.10 3.43
CA VAL A 131 -4.33 -4.10 4.26
C VAL A 131 -2.94 -3.61 4.63
N GLU A 132 -2.21 -3.02 3.68
CA GLU A 132 -0.87 -2.46 3.93
C GLU A 132 -0.92 -1.33 4.96
N GLU A 133 -1.87 -0.39 4.82
CA GLU A 133 -2.08 0.71 5.75
C GLU A 133 -2.40 0.21 7.17
N VAL A 134 -3.36 -0.72 7.29
CA VAL A 134 -3.74 -1.29 8.59
C VAL A 134 -2.57 -2.06 9.22
N THR A 135 -1.80 -2.77 8.41
CA THR A 135 -0.62 -3.53 8.89
C THR A 135 0.49 -2.60 9.37
N ALA A 136 0.73 -1.49 8.67
CA ALA A 136 1.69 -0.48 9.08
C ALA A 136 1.28 0.18 10.40
N ASP A 137 0.00 0.53 10.54
CA ASP A 137 -0.56 1.08 11.78
C ASP A 137 -0.40 0.09 12.94
N GLU A 138 -0.77 -1.18 12.74
CA GLU A 138 -0.59 -2.22 13.77
C GLU A 138 0.86 -2.37 14.21
N ALA A 139 1.80 -2.42 13.26
CA ALA A 139 3.22 -2.54 13.55
C ALA A 139 3.71 -1.34 14.36
N PHE A 140 3.33 -0.12 13.94
CA PHE A 140 3.66 1.11 14.65
C PHE A 140 3.14 1.10 16.09
N TYR A 141 1.83 0.87 16.29
CA TYR A 141 1.24 0.90 17.64
C TYR A 141 1.70 -0.29 18.50
N THR A 142 2.00 -1.43 17.90
CA THR A 142 2.61 -2.56 18.62
C THR A 142 3.99 -2.21 19.15
N SER A 143 4.80 -1.45 18.38
CA SER A 143 6.12 -1.01 18.84
C SER A 143 6.07 -0.15 20.11
N LEU A 144 4.97 0.60 20.33
CA LEU A 144 4.78 1.42 21.53
C LEU A 144 4.56 0.59 22.81
N LEU A 145 4.08 -0.65 22.65
CA LEU A 145 3.87 -1.59 23.76
C LEU A 145 5.14 -2.35 24.16
N GLN A 146 6.15 -2.40 23.28
CA GLN A 146 7.37 -3.16 23.50
C GLN A 146 8.37 -2.39 24.37
N ASP A 147 9.33 -3.12 24.95
CA ASP A 147 10.41 -2.51 25.75
C ASP A 147 11.40 -1.70 24.90
N ASN A 148 11.56 -2.07 23.63
CA ASN A 148 12.37 -1.38 22.62
C ASN A 148 11.59 -0.29 21.84
N ARG A 149 10.59 0.34 22.49
CA ARG A 149 9.81 1.44 21.89
C ARG A 149 10.72 2.57 21.36
N PRO A 150 10.32 3.29 20.30
CA PRO A 150 11.06 4.43 19.80
C PRO A 150 11.16 5.52 20.89
N ALA A 151 12.29 6.22 21.00
CA ALA A 151 12.46 7.26 22.04
C ALA A 151 11.55 8.48 21.84
N GLN A 152 11.17 8.75 20.59
CA GLN A 152 10.29 9.86 20.21
C GLN A 152 9.36 9.41 19.09
N VAL A 153 8.17 10.01 19.05
CA VAL A 153 7.21 9.85 17.95
C VAL A 153 6.85 11.20 17.38
N GLN A 154 6.66 11.26 16.07
CA GLN A 154 6.19 12.45 15.40
C GLN A 154 4.68 12.63 15.63
N ALA A 155 4.30 13.82 16.05
CA ALA A 155 2.92 14.23 16.31
C ALA A 155 2.65 15.56 15.61
N PHE A 156 1.39 15.89 15.35
CA PHE A 156 1.05 17.24 14.87
C PHE A 156 1.21 18.25 16.00
N ILE A 157 1.53 19.50 15.67
CA ILE A 157 1.71 20.57 16.67
C ILE A 157 0.45 20.76 17.53
N THR A 158 -0.72 20.50 16.95
CA THR A 158 -2.04 20.60 17.61
C THR A 158 -2.32 19.46 18.59
N GLU A 159 -1.53 18.39 18.58
CA GLU A 159 -1.74 17.23 19.45
C GLU A 159 -1.10 17.44 20.83
N PRO A 160 -1.46 16.66 21.86
CA PRO A 160 -0.87 16.76 23.19
C PRO A 160 0.63 16.46 23.20
N ASP A 161 1.39 17.17 24.05
CA ASP A 161 2.79 16.84 24.35
C ASP A 161 2.93 15.65 25.32
N ASP A 162 1.89 15.38 26.12
CA ASP A 162 1.87 14.25 27.03
C ASP A 162 1.64 12.94 26.24
N PHE A 163 2.61 12.02 26.32
CA PHE A 163 2.56 10.76 25.59
C PHE A 163 1.36 9.88 25.94
N GLN A 164 0.92 9.86 27.21
CA GLN A 164 -0.25 9.06 27.62
C GLN A 164 -1.53 9.63 27.03
N VAL A 165 -1.69 10.96 27.05
CA VAL A 165 -2.84 11.65 26.44
C VAL A 165 -2.82 11.47 24.93
N TRP A 166 -1.66 11.63 24.29
CA TRP A 166 -1.48 11.41 22.86
C TRP A 166 -1.88 9.97 22.45
N VAL A 167 -1.42 8.95 23.17
CA VAL A 167 -1.81 7.55 22.88
C VAL A 167 -3.31 7.33 23.07
N LYS A 168 -3.95 7.94 24.07
CA LYS A 168 -5.42 7.89 24.22
C LYS A 168 -6.15 8.51 23.04
N GLU A 169 -5.65 9.62 22.50
CA GLU A 169 -6.22 10.21 21.29
C GLU A 169 -6.06 9.30 20.07
N ARG A 170 -4.89 8.66 19.92
CA ARG A 170 -4.66 7.63 18.88
C ARG A 170 -5.60 6.45 19.01
N ILE A 171 -5.82 5.93 20.22
CA ILE A 171 -6.80 4.87 20.48
C ILE A 171 -8.20 5.29 20.00
N ASN A 172 -8.61 6.52 20.26
CA ASN A 172 -9.90 7.04 19.82
C ASN A 172 -9.97 7.25 18.30
N LEU A 173 -8.87 7.64 17.66
CA LEU A 173 -8.76 7.72 16.21
C LEU A 173 -8.87 6.32 15.58
N ILE A 174 -8.13 5.33 16.08
CA ILE A 174 -8.21 3.92 15.64
C ILE A 174 -9.66 3.42 15.72
N LYS A 175 -10.33 3.60 16.86
CA LYS A 175 -11.73 3.16 17.04
C LYS A 175 -12.67 3.80 16.01
N ARG A 176 -12.51 5.10 15.73
CA ARG A 176 -13.30 5.82 14.72
C ARG A 176 -13.00 5.35 13.31
N TYR A 177 -11.72 5.21 12.98
CA TYR A 177 -11.24 4.70 11.70
C TYR A 177 -11.79 3.31 11.42
N VAL A 178 -11.63 2.36 12.35
CA VAL A 178 -12.14 0.98 12.18
C VAL A 178 -13.65 0.99 11.94
N LYS A 179 -14.41 1.79 12.68
CA LYS A 179 -15.86 1.88 12.50
C LYS A 179 -16.24 2.41 11.11
N ALA A 180 -15.55 3.45 10.63
CA ALA A 180 -15.80 4.02 9.31
C ALA A 180 -15.38 3.04 8.21
N ALA A 181 -14.17 2.49 8.30
CA ALA A 181 -13.62 1.52 7.36
C ALA A 181 -14.53 0.29 7.22
N LYS A 182 -15.00 -0.30 8.33
CA LYS A 182 -15.93 -1.45 8.28
C LYS A 182 -17.23 -1.13 7.56
N ARG A 183 -17.83 0.04 7.83
CA ARG A 183 -19.06 0.47 7.17
C ARG A 183 -18.83 0.62 5.67
N ASP A 184 -17.78 1.34 5.29
CA ASP A 184 -17.51 1.68 3.89
C ASP A 184 -17.12 0.42 3.10
N LEU A 185 -16.32 -0.47 3.71
CA LEU A 185 -15.97 -1.78 3.20
C LEU A 185 -17.20 -2.69 3.02
N ALA A 186 -18.17 -2.67 3.94
CA ALA A 186 -19.40 -3.43 3.78
C ALA A 186 -20.23 -2.93 2.58
N VAL A 187 -20.33 -1.61 2.41
CA VAL A 187 -21.06 -0.99 1.29
C VAL A 187 -20.37 -1.30 -0.05
N SER A 188 -19.06 -1.10 -0.14
CA SER A 188 -18.31 -1.35 -1.38
C SER A 188 -18.36 -2.84 -1.74
N TYR A 189 -18.06 -3.73 -0.80
CA TYR A 189 -18.10 -5.17 -1.02
C TYR A 189 -19.48 -5.67 -1.45
N SER A 190 -20.57 -5.16 -0.85
CA SER A 190 -21.92 -5.53 -1.25
C SER A 190 -22.24 -5.16 -2.70
N ARG A 191 -21.74 -4.00 -3.17
CA ARG A 191 -21.96 -3.57 -4.56
C ARG A 191 -21.23 -4.49 -5.55
N TYR A 192 -19.96 -4.81 -5.28
CA TYR A 192 -19.18 -5.72 -6.12
C TYR A 192 -19.71 -7.16 -6.07
N CYS A 193 -20.00 -7.70 -4.89
CA CYS A 193 -20.51 -9.06 -4.74
C CYS A 193 -21.89 -9.27 -5.36
N PHE A 194 -22.80 -8.29 -5.22
CA PHE A 194 -24.09 -8.37 -5.89
C PHE A 194 -23.93 -8.45 -7.41
N GLY A 195 -23.01 -7.67 -7.98
CA GLY A 195 -22.64 -7.74 -9.39
C GLY A 195 -22.13 -9.13 -9.78
N PHE A 196 -21.19 -9.69 -9.02
CA PHE A 196 -20.65 -11.02 -9.27
C PHE A 196 -21.70 -12.12 -9.22
N ASP A 197 -22.55 -12.14 -8.21
CA ASP A 197 -23.56 -13.21 -8.06
C ASP A 197 -24.60 -13.16 -9.18
N VAL A 198 -24.95 -11.96 -9.66
CA VAL A 198 -25.80 -11.79 -10.84
C VAL A 198 -25.10 -12.28 -12.10
N GLN A 199 -23.85 -11.89 -12.34
CA GLN A 199 -23.06 -12.32 -13.50
C GLN A 199 -22.90 -13.85 -13.52
N ILE A 200 -22.52 -14.47 -12.41
CA ILE A 200 -22.38 -15.93 -12.28
C ILE A 200 -23.69 -16.63 -12.66
N ARG A 201 -24.83 -16.16 -12.14
CA ARG A 201 -26.15 -16.73 -12.47
C ARG A 201 -26.47 -16.62 -13.96
N GLN A 202 -26.22 -15.46 -14.57
CA GLN A 202 -26.46 -15.23 -15.99
C GLN A 202 -25.58 -16.13 -16.86
N ILE A 203 -24.29 -16.23 -16.54
CA ILE A 203 -23.35 -17.10 -17.25
C ILE A 203 -23.78 -18.57 -17.12
N SER A 204 -24.16 -19.01 -15.91
CA SER A 204 -24.66 -20.37 -15.70
C SER A 204 -25.97 -20.68 -16.43
N TYR A 205 -26.83 -19.69 -16.64
CA TYR A 205 -28.00 -19.85 -17.49
C TYR A 205 -27.59 -20.08 -18.95
N VAL A 206 -26.67 -19.26 -19.48
CA VAL A 206 -26.14 -19.42 -20.85
C VAL A 206 -25.48 -20.79 -21.04
N GLU A 207 -24.63 -21.23 -20.10
CA GLU A 207 -24.01 -22.57 -20.11
C GLU A 207 -25.06 -23.70 -20.24
N ARG A 208 -26.16 -23.61 -19.49
CA ARG A 208 -27.23 -24.61 -19.54
C ARG A 208 -27.92 -24.64 -20.90
N VAL A 209 -28.25 -23.47 -21.45
CA VAL A 209 -28.91 -23.36 -22.76
C VAL A 209 -28.01 -23.94 -23.86
N VAL A 210 -26.74 -23.54 -23.89
CA VAL A 210 -25.75 -24.03 -24.86
C VAL A 210 -25.56 -25.55 -24.77
N THR A 211 -25.57 -26.10 -23.55
CA THR A 211 -25.44 -27.55 -23.32
C THR A 211 -26.70 -28.32 -23.68
N ALA A 212 -27.90 -27.77 -23.41
CA ALA A 212 -29.16 -28.40 -23.76
C ALA A 212 -29.32 -28.55 -25.28
N THR A 213 -28.95 -27.54 -26.05
CA THR A 213 -28.94 -27.60 -27.52
C THR A 213 -28.04 -28.72 -28.05
N ARG A 214 -26.95 -29.08 -27.34
CA ARG A 214 -26.06 -30.19 -27.68
C ARG A 214 -26.71 -31.58 -27.56
N ARG A 215 -27.70 -31.76 -26.69
CA ARG A 215 -28.36 -33.07 -26.48
C ARG A 215 -29.49 -33.35 -27.47
N ASN A 216 -29.99 -32.31 -28.13
CA ASN A 216 -31.10 -32.38 -29.07
C ASN A 216 -30.66 -32.26 -30.55
N SER A 217 -29.35 -32.21 -30.80
CA SER A 217 -28.73 -32.28 -32.15
C SER A 217 -28.04 -33.62 -32.33
#